data_AF-D3RVD5-F1
#
_entry.id   AF-D3RVD5-F1
#
_cell.length_a   1.000
_cell.length_b   1.000
_cell.length_c   1.000
_cell.angle_alpha   90.00
_cell.angle_beta   90.00
_cell.angle_gamma   90.00
#
_symmetry.space_group_name_H-M   'P 1'
#
loop_
_entity.id
_entity.type
_entity.pdbx_description
1 polymer ?
#
loop_
_entity_poly.entity_id
_entity_poly.type
_entity_poly.pdbx_seq_one_letter_code
_entity_poly.pdbx_strand_id
1 'polypeptide(L)'
;MKISPSLRRRYALAVSLTGLAFPVAASDALLTGLERTITWNHPENIFAESVLDLEFDTAVKPDTLIIKRATQAGMDYRVVFEALSVASNLPVEFDGTCIDGDRSVSGGGEVAGSCFVQAGTHDFDADGLPELIIALGDGRMRLEVNVFSYHPPARPADAIRPENWGLIGHFSGQSNAVIDGQSVALPFGSQGFEQKMVFVDGRFIESAPQ
;
A
#
# COMPACT_ATOMS: atom_id res chain seq x y z
N MET A 1 -20.49 68.62 43.70
CA MET A 1 -19.59 67.52 44.10
C MET A 1 -20.44 66.33 44.54
N LYS A 2 -20.55 65.30 43.68
CA LYS A 2 -20.74 63.86 43.96
C LYS A 2 -21.30 63.20 42.69
N ILE A 3 -20.37 62.68 41.90
CA ILE A 3 -20.59 61.79 40.77
C ILE A 3 -20.82 60.39 41.36
N SER A 4 -21.83 59.66 40.89
CA SER A 4 -21.91 58.21 41.10
C SER A 4 -22.36 57.53 39.80
N PRO A 5 -21.58 56.58 39.26
CA PRO A 5 -21.88 55.89 38.01
C PRO A 5 -22.56 54.54 38.29
N SER A 6 -23.73 54.28 37.69
CA SER A 6 -24.34 52.95 37.72
C SER A 6 -23.98 52.15 36.48
N LEU A 7 -23.48 50.94 36.77
CA LEU A 7 -22.89 49.92 35.92
C LEU A 7 -23.70 49.59 34.66
N ARG A 8 -23.03 49.64 33.50
CA ARG A 8 -23.41 48.87 32.32
C ARG A 8 -23.04 47.39 32.54
N ARG A 9 -24.02 46.52 32.77
CA ARG A 9 -23.83 45.06 32.66
C ARG A 9 -23.69 44.69 31.19
N ARG A 10 -22.48 44.34 30.76
CA ARG A 10 -22.24 43.62 29.50
C ARG A 10 -22.51 42.14 29.76
N TYR A 11 -23.54 41.58 29.15
CA TYR A 11 -23.69 40.13 29.04
C TYR A 11 -22.69 39.64 27.99
N ALA A 12 -21.63 38.96 28.43
CA ALA A 12 -20.79 38.17 27.54
C ALA A 12 -21.53 36.85 27.29
N LEU A 13 -22.02 36.67 26.06
CA LEU A 13 -22.55 35.39 25.59
C LEU A 13 -21.33 34.47 25.36
N ALA A 14 -21.08 33.54 26.28
CA ALA A 14 -20.12 32.47 26.05
C ALA A 14 -20.78 31.46 25.10
N VAL A 15 -20.42 31.54 23.82
CA VAL A 15 -20.75 30.49 22.84
C VAL A 15 -19.78 29.34 23.09
N SER A 16 -20.24 28.32 23.80
CA SER A 16 -19.52 27.05 23.91
C SER A 16 -19.56 26.35 22.55
N LEU A 17 -18.49 26.48 21.77
CA LEU A 17 -18.26 25.64 20.59
C LEU A 17 -17.99 24.21 21.11
N THR A 18 -19.02 23.38 21.21
CA THR A 18 -18.83 21.93 21.28
C THR A 18 -18.28 21.49 19.93
N GLY A 19 -16.97 21.31 19.87
CA GLY A 19 -16.32 20.65 18.75
C GLY A 19 -16.89 19.24 18.60
N LEU A 20 -17.63 19.02 17.53
CA LEU A 20 -17.96 17.68 17.07
C LEU A 20 -16.65 17.03 16.66
N ALA A 21 -16.13 16.13 17.49
CA ALA A 21 -15.09 15.21 17.08
C ALA A 21 -15.74 14.27 16.06
N PHE A 22 -15.49 14.49 14.78
CA PHE A 22 -15.81 13.50 13.75
C PHE A 22 -14.93 12.27 14.03
N PRO A 23 -15.51 11.07 14.24
CA PRO A 23 -14.70 9.87 14.24
C PRO A 23 -14.06 9.76 12.85
N VAL A 24 -12.73 9.87 12.79
CA VAL A 24 -11.98 9.49 11.59
C VAL A 24 -12.16 7.99 11.48
N ALA A 25 -13.07 7.55 10.61
CA ALA A 25 -13.17 6.15 10.24
C ALA A 25 -11.82 5.73 9.66
N ALA A 26 -11.32 4.57 10.10
CA ALA A 26 -10.19 3.95 9.44
C ALA A 26 -10.53 3.78 7.96
N SER A 27 -9.59 4.08 7.07
CA SER A 27 -9.77 3.75 5.67
C SER A 27 -9.66 2.22 5.54
N ASP A 28 -10.64 1.59 4.91
CA ASP A 28 -10.57 0.16 4.55
C ASP A 28 -9.64 -0.10 3.34
N ALA A 29 -8.97 0.94 2.83
CA ALA A 29 -8.02 0.87 1.72
C ALA A 29 -6.65 1.41 2.16
N LEU A 30 -5.58 0.80 1.66
CA LEU A 30 -4.19 1.26 1.75
C LEU A 30 -3.71 1.93 0.45
N LEU A 31 -4.31 1.57 -0.68
CA LEU A 31 -4.01 2.05 -2.02
C LEU A 31 -5.26 2.70 -2.62
N THR A 32 -5.08 3.86 -3.24
CA THR A 32 -6.12 4.57 -3.99
C THR A 32 -5.59 5.04 -5.33
N GLY A 33 -6.48 5.30 -6.29
CA GLY A 33 -6.10 5.70 -7.65
C GLY A 33 -5.77 4.55 -8.59
N LEU A 34 -5.96 3.30 -8.15
CA LEU A 34 -5.78 2.09 -8.97
C LEU A 34 -7.11 1.62 -9.56
N GLU A 35 -7.06 1.14 -10.81
CA GLU A 35 -8.24 0.60 -11.49
C GLU A 35 -8.66 -0.77 -10.95
N ARG A 36 -7.67 -1.59 -10.55
CA ARG A 36 -7.87 -2.96 -10.08
C ARG A 36 -7.07 -3.18 -8.81
N THR A 37 -7.76 -3.61 -7.76
CA THR A 37 -7.12 -3.99 -6.50
C THR A 37 -7.78 -5.21 -5.89
N ILE A 38 -7.00 -5.94 -5.09
CA ILE A 38 -7.50 -6.94 -4.15
C ILE A 38 -7.08 -6.57 -2.74
N THR A 39 -7.88 -7.00 -1.77
CA THR A 39 -7.52 -6.93 -0.36
C THR A 39 -7.45 -8.35 0.19
N TRP A 40 -6.36 -8.66 0.88
CA TRP A 40 -6.24 -9.84 1.72
C TRP A 40 -6.48 -9.42 3.17
N ASN A 41 -7.66 -9.78 3.68
CA ASN A 41 -8.06 -9.60 5.07
C ASN A 41 -9.12 -10.67 5.39
N HIS A 42 -8.65 -11.88 5.73
CA HIS A 42 -9.53 -13.04 5.97
C HIS A 42 -9.48 -13.49 7.44
N PRO A 43 -9.99 -12.70 8.40
CA PRO A 43 -9.91 -13.05 9.83
C PRO A 43 -10.69 -14.32 10.16
N GLU A 44 -11.73 -14.64 9.39
CA GLU A 44 -12.56 -15.84 9.58
C GLU A 44 -12.00 -17.09 8.87
N ASN A 45 -11.15 -16.90 7.86
CA ASN A 45 -10.48 -17.98 7.14
C ASN A 45 -9.07 -17.54 6.74
N ILE A 46 -8.15 -17.60 7.70
CA ILE A 46 -6.76 -17.11 7.56
C ILE A 46 -5.96 -17.76 6.43
N PHE A 47 -6.44 -18.85 5.83
CA PHE A 47 -5.80 -19.53 4.68
C PHE A 47 -6.49 -19.23 3.35
N ALA A 48 -7.59 -18.46 3.35
CA ALA A 48 -8.20 -17.99 2.13
C ALA A 48 -7.21 -17.13 1.33
N GLU A 49 -7.27 -17.31 0.02
CA GLU A 49 -6.47 -16.55 -0.93
C GLU A 49 -7.25 -15.35 -1.47
N SER A 50 -6.51 -14.30 -1.80
CA SER A 50 -6.98 -13.19 -2.61
C SER A 50 -6.27 -13.25 -3.96
N VAL A 51 -7.02 -13.16 -5.05
CA VAL A 51 -6.51 -13.35 -6.41
C VAL A 51 -6.78 -12.11 -7.24
N LEU A 52 -5.73 -11.55 -7.83
CA LEU A 52 -5.78 -10.42 -8.74
C LEU A 52 -5.39 -10.91 -10.13
N ASP A 53 -6.27 -10.78 -11.12
CA ASP A 53 -5.88 -11.04 -12.51
C ASP A 53 -4.96 -9.91 -13.02
N LEU A 54 -3.98 -10.31 -13.82
CA LEU A 54 -2.92 -9.48 -14.33
C LEU A 54 -3.02 -9.33 -15.85
N GLU A 55 -2.76 -8.13 -16.35
CA GLU A 55 -2.87 -7.79 -17.76
C GLU A 55 -1.55 -7.20 -18.26
N PHE A 56 -0.64 -8.06 -18.69
CA PHE A 56 0.66 -7.67 -19.25
C PHE A 56 0.69 -7.89 -20.77
N ASP A 57 1.15 -6.89 -21.53
CA ASP A 57 1.33 -6.99 -22.98
C ASP A 57 2.71 -7.54 -23.35
N THR A 58 2.90 -8.84 -23.13
CA THR A 58 4.15 -9.53 -23.46
C THR A 58 3.92 -11.01 -23.80
N ALA A 59 4.89 -11.61 -24.48
CA ALA A 59 4.83 -13.01 -24.92
C ALA A 59 4.88 -14.01 -23.75
N VAL A 60 5.70 -13.73 -22.74
CA VAL A 60 5.74 -14.51 -21.49
C VAL A 60 5.11 -13.64 -20.41
N LYS A 61 3.80 -13.75 -20.25
CA LYS A 61 3.04 -12.91 -19.34
C LYS A 61 2.61 -13.67 -18.07
N PRO A 62 2.65 -13.02 -16.91
CA PRO A 62 1.94 -13.50 -15.74
C PRO A 62 0.44 -13.28 -15.91
N ASP A 63 -0.36 -14.16 -15.30
CA ASP A 63 -1.83 -14.15 -15.44
C ASP A 63 -2.52 -13.75 -14.13
N THR A 64 -1.99 -14.17 -12.98
CA THR A 64 -2.59 -13.84 -11.67
C THR A 64 -1.54 -13.59 -10.59
N LEU A 65 -1.86 -12.70 -9.65
CA LEU A 65 -1.20 -12.56 -8.35
C LEU A 65 -2.09 -13.19 -7.28
N ILE A 66 -1.52 -14.13 -6.53
CA ILE A 66 -2.17 -14.80 -5.39
C ILE A 66 -1.48 -14.32 -4.11
N ILE A 67 -2.28 -13.80 -3.19
CA ILE A 67 -1.86 -13.44 -1.84
C ILE A 67 -2.58 -14.34 -0.86
N LYS A 68 -1.81 -15.03 -0.01
CA LYS A 68 -2.36 -15.87 1.07
C LYS A 68 -1.36 -16.07 2.18
N ARG A 69 -1.83 -16.56 3.33
CA ARG A 69 -0.94 -17.05 4.38
C ARG A 69 -0.19 -18.29 3.89
N ALA A 70 1.11 -18.33 4.13
CA ALA A 70 1.93 -19.49 3.83
C ALA A 70 1.63 -20.64 4.81
N THR A 71 1.85 -21.89 4.37
CA THR A 71 1.53 -23.09 5.17
C THR A 71 2.30 -23.19 6.48
N GLN A 72 3.53 -22.65 6.54
CA GLN A 72 4.39 -22.72 7.72
C GLN A 72 4.42 -21.40 8.49
N ALA A 73 4.87 -20.31 7.85
CA ALA A 73 4.97 -18.99 8.45
C ALA A 73 4.98 -17.91 7.35
N GLY A 74 4.41 -16.75 7.67
CA GLY A 74 4.40 -15.60 6.78
C GLY A 74 3.32 -15.62 5.70
N MET A 75 3.61 -14.92 4.61
CA MET A 75 2.70 -14.70 3.49
C MET A 75 3.34 -15.20 2.18
N ASP A 76 2.53 -15.84 1.36
CA ASP A 76 2.84 -16.17 -0.03
C ASP A 76 2.34 -15.03 -0.94
N TYR A 77 3.26 -14.41 -1.69
CA TYR A 77 2.96 -13.45 -2.76
C TYR A 77 3.39 -14.07 -4.09
N ARG A 78 2.46 -14.74 -4.78
CA ARG A 78 2.80 -15.63 -5.90
C ARG A 78 2.23 -15.12 -7.18
N VAL A 79 3.08 -14.95 -8.18
CA VAL A 79 2.65 -14.67 -9.53
C VAL A 79 2.60 -15.97 -10.32
N VAL A 80 1.45 -16.25 -10.93
CA VAL A 80 1.18 -17.47 -11.68
C VAL A 80 1.23 -17.20 -13.17
N PHE A 81 1.85 -18.12 -13.90
CA PHE A 81 1.88 -18.19 -15.36
C PHE A 81 1.06 -19.42 -15.75
N GLU A 82 -0.24 -19.25 -15.95
CA GLU A 82 -1.20 -20.34 -16.15
C GLU A 82 -0.87 -21.15 -17.40
N ALA A 83 -0.58 -20.47 -18.51
CA ALA A 83 -0.20 -21.10 -19.77
C ALA A 83 1.06 -21.97 -19.66
N LEU A 84 1.90 -21.70 -18.67
CA LEU A 84 3.15 -22.43 -18.40
C LEU A 84 3.03 -23.40 -17.23
N SER A 85 1.92 -23.36 -16.48
CA SER A 85 1.71 -24.14 -15.25
C SER A 85 2.84 -23.97 -14.23
N VAL A 86 3.34 -22.74 -14.09
CA VAL A 86 4.39 -22.39 -13.12
C VAL A 86 4.00 -21.15 -12.30
N ALA A 87 4.66 -20.96 -11.16
CA ALA A 87 4.49 -19.77 -10.34
C ALA A 87 5.83 -19.33 -9.76
N SER A 88 6.02 -18.02 -9.62
CA SER A 88 7.17 -17.39 -8.99
C SER A 88 6.75 -16.65 -7.72
N ASN A 89 7.62 -16.59 -6.73
CA ASN A 89 7.39 -15.80 -5.53
C ASN A 89 7.95 -14.39 -5.75
N LEU A 90 7.18 -13.37 -5.40
CA LEU A 90 7.68 -11.99 -5.37
C LEU A 90 8.63 -11.81 -4.17
N PRO A 91 9.74 -11.08 -4.35
CA PRO A 91 10.65 -10.73 -3.26
C PRO A 91 10.06 -9.59 -2.42
N VAL A 92 8.94 -9.85 -1.74
CA VAL A 92 8.26 -8.85 -0.91
C VAL A 92 9.05 -8.57 0.36
N GLU A 93 9.27 -7.29 0.63
CA GLU A 93 10.04 -6.79 1.76
C GLU A 93 9.17 -5.82 2.58
N PHE A 94 8.73 -6.30 3.74
CA PHE A 94 8.12 -5.48 4.79
C PHE A 94 8.98 -5.58 6.04
N ASP A 95 9.33 -4.44 6.63
CA ASP A 95 10.22 -4.36 7.79
C ASP A 95 9.56 -3.73 9.03
N GLY A 96 8.36 -3.17 8.87
CA GLY A 96 7.68 -2.44 9.93
C GLY A 96 6.86 -3.31 10.87
N THR A 97 5.90 -2.65 11.52
CA THR A 97 5.21 -3.16 12.72
C THR A 97 3.91 -3.90 12.43
N CYS A 98 3.57 -4.07 11.14
CA CYS A 98 2.44 -4.89 10.69
C CYS A 98 2.83 -6.36 10.43
N ILE A 99 4.06 -6.74 10.80
CA ILE A 99 4.59 -8.09 10.71
C ILE A 99 4.85 -8.62 12.13
N ASP A 100 4.12 -9.65 12.52
CA ASP A 100 4.25 -10.41 13.77
C ASP A 100 5.17 -11.62 13.60
N GLY A 101 5.94 -11.97 14.63
CA GLY A 101 6.79 -13.16 14.66
C GLY A 101 8.30 -12.87 14.71
N ASP A 102 9.09 -13.94 14.79
CA ASP A 102 10.55 -13.86 14.91
C ASP A 102 11.18 -13.52 13.55
N ARG A 103 11.62 -12.27 13.39
CA ARG A 103 12.35 -11.78 12.21
C ARG A 103 13.68 -12.51 11.96
N SER A 104 14.15 -13.35 12.88
CA SER A 104 15.38 -14.15 12.73
C SER A 104 15.18 -15.46 11.97
N VAL A 105 13.94 -15.87 11.72
CA VAL A 105 13.61 -17.01 10.85
C VAL A 105 13.35 -16.47 9.45
N SER A 106 14.16 -16.92 8.49
CA SER A 106 14.04 -16.59 7.06
C SER A 106 12.69 -17.07 6.51
N GLY A 107 11.69 -16.20 6.58
CA GLY A 107 10.31 -16.47 6.18
C GLY A 107 9.40 -15.41 6.80
N GLY A 108 9.57 -14.15 6.34
CA GLY A 108 8.98 -12.92 6.88
C GLY A 108 7.69 -13.12 7.65
N GLY A 109 7.62 -12.52 8.84
CA GLY A 109 6.57 -12.80 9.83
C GLY A 109 5.14 -12.70 9.29
N GLU A 110 4.20 -13.16 10.10
CA GLU A 110 2.78 -13.15 9.76
C GLU A 110 2.24 -11.72 9.76
N VAL A 111 1.25 -11.42 8.90
CA VAL A 111 0.57 -10.13 8.98
C VAL A 111 -0.15 -10.04 10.31
N ALA A 112 0.14 -8.98 11.07
CA ALA A 112 -0.49 -8.74 12.36
C ALA A 112 -2.01 -8.65 12.22
N GLY A 113 -2.77 -9.17 13.18
CA GLY A 113 -4.23 -9.24 13.08
C GLY A 113 -4.95 -7.89 13.00
N SER A 114 -4.25 -6.77 13.26
CA SER A 114 -4.73 -5.40 13.07
C SER A 114 -4.41 -4.81 11.70
N CYS A 115 -3.64 -5.52 10.86
CA CYS A 115 -3.18 -5.07 9.57
C CYS A 115 -3.75 -5.97 8.46
N PHE A 116 -3.72 -5.46 7.24
CA PHE A 116 -4.16 -6.16 6.05
C PHE A 116 -3.23 -5.84 4.89
N VAL A 117 -3.32 -6.64 3.83
CA VAL A 117 -2.56 -6.42 2.59
C VAL A 117 -3.52 -5.97 1.51
N GLN A 118 -3.15 -4.96 0.75
CA GLN A 118 -3.83 -4.60 -0.49
C GLN A 118 -2.82 -4.66 -1.64
N ALA A 119 -3.24 -5.17 -2.79
CA ALA A 119 -2.41 -5.18 -3.98
C ALA A 119 -3.18 -4.69 -5.19
N GLY A 120 -2.47 -4.16 -6.17
CA GLY A 120 -3.02 -3.73 -7.45
C GLY A 120 -1.93 -3.57 -8.50
N THR A 121 -2.33 -3.14 -9.68
CA THR A 121 -1.45 -2.91 -10.83
C THR A 121 -1.55 -1.47 -11.28
N HIS A 122 -0.44 -0.90 -11.74
CA HIS A 122 -0.41 0.42 -12.38
C HIS A 122 0.74 0.50 -13.36
N ASP A 123 0.53 1.06 -14.54
CA ASP A 123 1.58 1.26 -15.55
C ASP A 123 2.12 2.69 -15.44
N PHE A 124 3.26 2.86 -14.73
CA PHE A 124 3.81 4.19 -14.42
C PHE A 124 4.46 4.88 -15.62
N ASP A 125 4.97 4.14 -16.61
CA ASP A 125 5.66 4.68 -17.78
C ASP A 125 4.94 4.43 -19.12
N ALA A 126 3.76 3.80 -19.07
CA ALA A 126 2.88 3.52 -20.20
C ALA A 126 3.53 2.61 -21.26
N ASP A 127 4.33 1.64 -20.82
CA ASP A 127 5.01 0.67 -21.69
C ASP A 127 4.21 -0.62 -21.95
N GLY A 128 3.05 -0.78 -21.29
CA GLY A 128 2.19 -1.96 -21.38
C GLY A 128 2.59 -3.11 -20.44
N LEU A 129 3.56 -2.90 -19.56
CA LEU A 129 4.03 -3.82 -18.53
C LEU A 129 3.76 -3.21 -17.15
N PRO A 130 2.51 -3.28 -16.65
CA PRO A 130 2.15 -2.61 -15.40
C PRO A 130 2.99 -3.10 -14.21
N GLU A 131 3.39 -2.18 -13.35
CA GLU A 131 3.99 -2.50 -12.06
C GLU A 131 2.98 -3.15 -11.11
N LEU A 132 3.45 -4.12 -10.33
CA LEU A 132 2.70 -4.64 -9.19
C LEU A 132 2.97 -3.78 -7.96
N ILE A 133 1.90 -3.32 -7.32
CA ILE A 133 1.97 -2.53 -6.08
C ILE A 133 1.37 -3.38 -4.97
N ILE A 134 2.13 -3.60 -3.90
CA ILE A 134 1.68 -4.34 -2.72
C ILE A 134 1.87 -3.45 -1.49
N ALA A 135 0.79 -3.19 -0.79
CA ALA A 135 0.76 -2.41 0.43
C ALA A 135 0.40 -3.27 1.65
N LEU A 136 1.05 -3.00 2.77
CA LEU A 136 0.76 -3.55 4.09
C LEU A 136 0.48 -2.42 5.06
N GLY A 137 -0.58 -2.52 5.86
CA GLY A 137 -0.93 -1.45 6.78
C GLY A 137 -2.18 -1.70 7.60
N ASP A 138 -2.51 -0.72 8.44
CA ASP A 138 -3.68 -0.74 9.33
C ASP A 138 -4.80 0.23 8.92
N GLY A 139 -4.63 0.93 7.78
CA GLY A 139 -5.57 1.92 7.27
C GLY A 139 -5.66 3.21 8.10
N ARG A 140 -4.70 3.44 9.02
CA ARG A 140 -4.75 4.56 9.99
C ARG A 140 -3.43 5.31 10.17
N MET A 141 -2.36 4.59 10.53
CA MET A 141 -1.07 5.17 10.93
C MET A 141 0.12 4.39 10.39
N ARG A 142 -0.11 3.21 9.82
CA ARG A 142 0.91 2.32 9.30
C ARG A 142 0.62 2.01 7.85
N LEU A 143 1.58 2.33 7.01
CA LEU A 143 1.60 1.93 5.61
C LEU A 143 3.05 1.62 5.23
N GLU A 144 3.24 0.48 4.58
CA GLU A 144 4.41 0.15 3.78
C GLU A 144 3.94 -0.23 2.38
N VAL A 145 4.65 0.22 1.35
CA VAL A 145 4.33 -0.03 -0.06
C VAL A 145 5.57 -0.57 -0.75
N ASN A 146 5.43 -1.69 -1.44
CA ASN A 146 6.43 -2.22 -2.38
C ASN A 146 5.89 -2.06 -3.80
N VAL A 147 6.76 -1.69 -4.74
CA VAL A 147 6.46 -1.60 -6.17
C VAL A 147 7.43 -2.48 -6.93
N PHE A 148 6.91 -3.39 -7.76
CA PHE A 148 7.68 -4.34 -8.53
C PHE A 148 7.51 -4.11 -10.04
N SER A 149 8.64 -4.04 -10.75
CA SER A 149 8.67 -4.09 -12.21
C SER A 149 8.82 -5.52 -12.68
N TYR A 150 8.10 -5.87 -13.75
CA TYR A 150 8.28 -7.15 -14.42
C TYR A 150 9.32 -7.04 -15.55
N HIS A 151 10.23 -8.00 -15.62
CA HIS A 151 11.20 -8.14 -16.70
C HIS A 151 10.91 -9.44 -17.46
N PRO A 152 10.11 -9.39 -18.55
CA PRO A 152 9.73 -10.58 -19.28
C PRO A 152 10.96 -11.33 -19.79
N PRO A 153 11.09 -12.64 -19.52
CA PRO A 153 12.23 -13.40 -19.99
C PRO A 153 12.10 -13.70 -21.48
N ALA A 154 13.24 -13.87 -22.15
CA ALA A 154 13.27 -14.26 -23.56
C ALA A 154 12.69 -15.67 -23.83
N ARG A 155 12.66 -16.54 -22.81
CA ARG A 155 12.18 -17.93 -22.94
C ARG A 155 11.16 -18.25 -21.85
N PRO A 156 10.06 -18.96 -22.17
CA PRO A 156 9.08 -19.38 -21.17
C PRO A 156 9.66 -20.24 -20.02
N ALA A 157 10.68 -21.05 -20.31
CA ALA A 157 11.35 -21.87 -19.29
C ALA A 157 12.02 -21.05 -18.18
N ASP A 158 12.27 -19.77 -18.43
CA ASP A 158 12.92 -18.85 -17.50
C ASP A 158 11.90 -18.00 -16.72
N ALA A 159 10.59 -18.20 -16.90
CA ALA A 159 9.51 -17.42 -16.26
C ALA A 159 9.56 -17.40 -14.72
N ILE A 160 10.00 -18.49 -14.10
CA ILE A 160 9.98 -18.62 -12.63
C ILE A 160 11.12 -17.87 -11.93
N ARG A 161 12.11 -17.38 -12.68
CA ARG A 161 13.31 -16.76 -12.15
C ARG A 161 12.96 -15.52 -11.31
N PRO A 162 13.40 -15.43 -10.04
CA PRO A 162 13.15 -14.25 -9.21
C PRO A 162 13.68 -12.96 -9.82
N GLU A 163 14.75 -13.04 -10.62
CA GLU A 163 15.36 -11.89 -11.29
C GLU A 163 14.44 -11.25 -12.35
N ASN A 164 13.34 -11.92 -12.73
CA ASN A 164 12.31 -11.33 -13.59
C ASN A 164 11.43 -10.32 -12.83
N TRP A 165 11.58 -10.17 -11.51
CA TRP A 165 10.83 -9.25 -10.68
C TRP A 165 11.78 -8.32 -9.91
N GLY A 166 11.81 -7.06 -10.30
CA GLY A 166 12.64 -6.03 -9.67
C GLY A 166 11.84 -5.23 -8.64
N LEU A 167 12.30 -5.17 -7.39
CA LEU A 167 11.79 -4.20 -6.41
C LEU A 167 12.33 -2.81 -6.76
N ILE A 168 11.47 -1.95 -7.29
CA ILE A 168 11.83 -0.60 -7.80
C ILE A 168 11.37 0.53 -6.88
N GLY A 169 10.51 0.23 -5.90
CA GLY A 169 10.06 1.16 -4.89
C GLY A 169 9.76 0.46 -3.57
N HIS A 170 10.27 1.01 -2.47
CA HIS A 170 9.89 0.62 -1.11
C HIS A 170 9.67 1.90 -0.31
N PHE A 171 8.44 2.10 0.15
CA PHE A 171 8.04 3.32 0.83
C PHE A 171 7.29 3.03 2.11
N SER A 172 7.29 3.99 3.03
CA SER A 172 6.46 3.97 4.22
C SER A 172 5.56 5.21 4.24
N GLY A 173 4.44 5.14 4.95
CA GLY A 173 3.49 6.25 5.08
C GLY A 173 2.67 6.13 6.35
N GLN A 174 1.89 7.16 6.67
CA GLN A 174 0.98 7.12 7.82
C GLN A 174 -0.48 6.92 7.42
N SER A 175 -0.83 7.08 6.16
CA SER A 175 -2.17 6.81 5.64
C SER A 175 -2.07 6.30 4.21
N ASN A 176 -3.20 6.09 3.54
CA ASN A 176 -3.27 5.48 2.21
C ASN A 176 -2.33 6.15 1.20
N ALA A 177 -1.63 5.34 0.40
CA ALA A 177 -0.93 5.83 -0.77
C ALA A 177 -1.93 6.19 -1.87
N VAL A 178 -1.65 7.29 -2.55
CA VAL A 178 -2.39 7.74 -3.72
C VAL A 178 -1.52 7.53 -4.95
N ILE A 179 -1.98 6.71 -5.87
CA ILE A 179 -1.33 6.46 -7.15
C ILE A 179 -1.97 7.40 -8.17
N ASP A 180 -1.15 8.24 -8.80
CA ASP A 180 -1.62 9.20 -9.80
C ASP A 180 -0.54 9.42 -10.87
N GLY A 181 -0.89 9.10 -12.11
CA GLY A 181 0.03 9.15 -13.26
C GLY A 181 1.33 8.42 -12.97
N GLN A 182 2.45 9.13 -12.98
CA GLN A 182 3.78 8.56 -12.76
C GLN A 182 4.21 8.59 -11.28
N SER A 183 3.28 8.74 -10.34
CA SER A 183 3.64 9.06 -8.96
C SER A 183 2.88 8.31 -7.89
N VAL A 184 3.54 8.15 -6.76
CA VAL A 184 3.01 7.64 -5.50
C VAL A 184 3.11 8.76 -4.47
N ALA A 185 1.97 9.27 -4.02
CA ALA A 185 1.90 10.22 -2.92
C ALA A 185 1.62 9.49 -1.60
N LEU A 186 2.42 9.80 -0.59
CA LEU A 186 2.43 9.17 0.74
C LEU A 186 2.16 10.26 1.78
N PRO A 187 0.96 10.32 2.36
CA PRO A 187 0.66 11.35 3.35
C PRO A 187 1.36 11.07 4.69
N PHE A 188 1.87 12.14 5.29
CA PHE A 188 2.55 12.13 6.58
C PHE A 188 2.02 13.21 7.53
N GLY A 189 1.76 12.82 8.77
CA GLY A 189 1.33 13.72 9.82
C GLY A 189 -0.10 14.25 9.65
N SER A 190 -0.62 14.86 10.72
CA SER A 190 -1.98 15.41 10.75
C SER A 190 -2.10 16.80 10.10
N GLN A 191 -0.99 17.37 9.61
CA GLN A 191 -0.94 18.70 9.01
C GLN A 191 -1.13 18.69 7.48
N GLY A 192 -1.36 17.51 6.89
CA GLY A 192 -1.56 17.37 5.44
C GLY A 192 -0.28 17.45 4.62
N PHE A 193 0.88 17.12 5.22
CA PHE A 193 2.10 16.97 4.45
C PHE A 193 2.05 15.68 3.64
N GLU A 194 2.64 15.70 2.46
CA GLU A 194 2.82 14.52 1.63
C GLU A 194 4.27 14.42 1.15
N GLN A 195 4.76 13.18 1.06
CA GLN A 195 5.93 12.87 0.27
C GLN A 195 5.44 12.32 -1.07
N LYS A 196 5.98 12.84 -2.17
CA LYS A 196 5.59 12.40 -3.50
C LYS A 196 6.79 11.79 -4.22
N MET A 197 6.68 10.50 -4.51
CA MET A 197 7.64 9.71 -5.26
C MET A 197 7.23 9.69 -6.73
N VAL A 198 8.11 10.07 -7.65
CA VAL A 198 7.85 10.12 -9.10
C VAL A 198 8.72 9.10 -9.80
N PHE A 199 8.13 8.30 -10.68
CA PHE A 199 8.81 7.31 -11.49
C PHE A 199 9.48 7.97 -12.70
N VAL A 200 10.80 7.85 -12.79
CA VAL A 200 11.62 8.41 -13.87
C VAL A 200 12.75 7.44 -14.18
N ASP A 201 12.88 7.05 -15.45
CA ASP A 201 13.96 6.18 -15.95
C ASP A 201 14.09 4.86 -15.14
N GLY A 202 12.97 4.18 -14.90
CA GLY A 202 12.96 2.87 -14.23
C GLY A 202 13.11 2.91 -12.70
N ARG A 203 12.98 4.08 -12.07
CA ARG A 203 13.12 4.22 -10.61
C ARG A 203 12.27 5.35 -10.05
N PHE A 204 11.93 5.26 -8.76
CA PHE A 204 11.28 6.35 -8.04
C PHE A 204 12.29 7.35 -7.48
N ILE A 205 12.00 8.64 -7.67
CA ILE A 205 12.71 9.77 -7.07
C ILE A 205 11.75 10.59 -6.22
N GLU A 206 12.24 11.06 -5.07
CA GLU A 206 11.46 12.00 -4.26
C GLU A 206 11.39 13.35 -4.98
N SER A 207 10.17 13.83 -5.22
CA SER A 207 9.94 15.19 -5.67
C SER A 207 10.06 16.15 -4.48
N ALA A 208 10.58 17.36 -4.72
CA ALA A 208 10.70 18.36 -3.67
C ALA A 208 9.33 18.61 -3.00
N PRO A 209 9.27 18.72 -1.67
CA PRO A 209 8.01 18.97 -0.97
C PRO A 209 7.37 20.26 -1.50
N GLN A 210 6.09 20.19 -1.85
CA GLN A 210 5.27 21.32 -2.29
C GLN A 210 4.52 21.94 -1.11
#